data_AF-A0A7Y5KFW4-F1
#
_entry.id   AF-A0A7Y5KFW4-F1
#
_cell.length_a   1.000
_cell.length_b   1.000
_cell.length_c   1.000
_cell.angle_alpha   90.00
_cell.angle_beta   90.00
_cell.angle_gamma   90.00
#
_symmetry.space_group_name_H-M   'P 1'
#
loop_
_entity.id
_entity.type
_entity.pdbx_description
1 polymer ?
#
loop_
_entity_poly.entity_id
_entity_poly.type
_entity_poly.pdbx_seq_one_letter_code
_entity_poly.pdbx_strand_id
1 'polypeptide(L)'
;MTSGNKRMVHSSTKHLSWRSIDWKAAQREVRRLQMRIAQAVQEGKHGKVKALQWMLTHSFYAKALAVKRVTSNQGKNYLPGE
;
A
#
# COMPACT_ATOMS: atom_id res chain seq x y z
N MET A 1 4.65 4.72 -51.04
CA MET A 1 3.47 4.97 -50.20
C MET A 1 3.54 4.05 -48.99
N THR A 2 4.20 4.47 -47.90
CA THR A 2 4.38 3.62 -46.71
C THR A 2 3.24 3.89 -45.73
N SER A 3 2.39 2.87 -45.55
CA SER A 3 1.25 2.88 -44.63
C SER A 3 1.72 3.02 -43.18
N GLY A 4 1.26 4.09 -42.52
CA GLY A 4 1.60 4.42 -41.14
C GLY A 4 0.99 3.44 -40.15
N ASN A 5 1.85 2.72 -39.43
CA ASN A 5 1.44 1.79 -38.38
C ASN A 5 1.07 2.58 -37.10
N LYS A 6 -0.22 2.84 -36.91
CA LYS A 6 -0.78 3.55 -35.76
C LYS A 6 -0.72 2.65 -34.51
N ARG A 7 0.30 2.87 -33.66
CA ARG A 7 0.39 2.20 -32.36
C ARG A 7 -0.75 2.68 -31.45
N MET A 8 -1.72 1.80 -31.23
CA MET A 8 -2.76 1.95 -30.22
C MET A 8 -2.12 1.80 -28.84
N VAL A 9 -1.89 2.93 -28.17
CA VAL A 9 -1.47 2.95 -26.76
C VAL A 9 -2.74 2.93 -25.91
N HIS A 10 -3.14 1.74 -25.44
CA HIS A 10 -4.19 1.61 -24.42
C HIS A 10 -3.57 1.49 -23.03
N SER A 11 -2.80 2.47 -22.60
CA SER A 11 -2.59 2.68 -21.16
C SER A 11 -3.75 3.53 -20.64
N SER A 12 -4.92 2.89 -20.50
CA SER A 12 -5.96 3.41 -19.62
C SER A 12 -5.42 3.30 -18.20
N THR A 13 -4.59 4.26 -17.82
CA THR A 13 -4.16 4.47 -16.45
C THR A 13 -5.43 4.80 -15.68
N LYS A 14 -6.14 3.76 -15.21
CA LYS A 14 -7.30 3.91 -14.36
C LYS A 14 -6.83 4.73 -13.17
N HIS A 15 -7.18 6.01 -13.16
CA HIS A 15 -6.91 6.90 -12.07
C HIS A 15 -7.69 6.34 -10.88
N LEU A 16 -7.03 5.55 -10.02
CA LEU A 16 -7.60 5.05 -8.79
C LEU A 16 -7.87 6.28 -7.92
N SER A 17 -9.10 6.79 -8.00
CA SER A 17 -9.53 7.93 -7.20
C SER A 17 -9.31 7.59 -5.73
N TRP A 18 -8.68 8.49 -4.98
CA TRP A 18 -8.44 8.33 -3.55
C TRP A 18 -9.71 7.93 -2.76
N ARG A 19 -10.87 8.38 -3.24
CA ARG A 19 -12.20 8.09 -2.68
C ARG A 19 -12.76 6.72 -3.09
N SER A 20 -12.28 6.13 -4.19
CA SER A 20 -12.72 4.80 -4.65
C SER A 20 -11.86 3.66 -4.09
N ILE A 21 -10.84 3.95 -3.30
CA ILE A 21 -10.03 2.94 -2.62
C ILE A 21 -10.87 2.32 -1.50
N ASP A 22 -11.10 1.00 -1.53
CA ASP A 22 -11.66 0.28 -0.39
C ASP A 22 -10.62 0.21 0.74
N TRP A 23 -10.70 1.21 1.62
CA TRP A 23 -9.85 1.33 2.79
C TRP A 23 -10.04 0.18 3.79
N LYS A 24 -11.22 -0.44 3.86
CA LYS A 24 -11.48 -1.58 4.74
C LYS A 24 -10.75 -2.82 4.21
N ALA A 25 -10.80 -3.07 2.89
CA ALA A 25 -10.03 -4.13 2.27
C ALA A 25 -8.52 -3.93 2.45
N ALA A 26 -8.03 -2.71 2.22
CA ALA A 26 -6.62 -2.35 2.43
C ALA A 26 -6.14 -2.67 3.87
N GLN A 27 -6.93 -2.29 4.88
CA GLN A 27 -6.62 -2.56 6.28
C GLN A 27 -6.65 -4.05 6.61
N ARG A 28 -7.60 -4.82 6.06
CA ARG A 28 -7.67 -6.28 6.26
C ARG A 28 -6.43 -6.98 5.70
N GLU A 29 -6.03 -6.63 4.48
CA GLU A 29 -4.83 -7.22 3.85
C GLU A 29 -3.56 -6.89 4.64
N VAL A 30 -3.38 -5.64 5.07
CA VAL A 30 -2.24 -5.24 5.91
C VAL A 30 -2.23 -6.02 7.23
N ARG A 31 -3.38 -6.12 7.93
CA ARG A 31 -3.48 -6.91 9.17
C ARG A 31 -3.14 -8.38 8.94
N ARG A 32 -3.66 -8.98 7.87
CA ARG A 32 -3.36 -10.38 7.54
C ARG A 32 -1.87 -10.60 7.32
N LEU A 33 -1.21 -9.71 6.57
CA LEU A 33 0.24 -9.78 6.36
C LEU A 33 1.02 -9.59 7.68
N GLN A 34 0.63 -8.64 8.53
CA GLN A 34 1.24 -8.44 9.85
C GLN A 34 1.12 -9.66 10.75
N MET A 35 -0.06 -10.31 10.80
CA MET A 35 -0.24 -11.55 11.57
C MET A 35 0.64 -12.68 11.01
N ARG A 36 0.72 -12.83 9.69
CA ARG A 36 1.59 -13.83 9.05
C ARG A 36 3.08 -13.57 9.32
N ILE A 37 3.48 -12.30 9.41
CA ILE A 37 4.85 -11.92 9.80
C ILE A 37 5.10 -12.33 11.25
N ALA A 38 4.19 -12.00 12.18
CA ALA A 38 4.32 -12.37 13.59
C ALA A 38 4.44 -13.89 13.78
N GLN A 39 3.59 -14.66 13.10
CA GLN A 39 3.66 -16.12 13.13
C GLN A 39 4.95 -16.64 12.50
N ALA A 40 5.40 -16.10 11.37
CA ALA A 40 6.64 -16.53 10.72
C ALA A 40 7.90 -16.19 11.56
N VAL A 41 7.86 -15.09 12.32
CA VAL A 41 8.91 -14.76 13.30
C VAL A 41 8.91 -15.77 14.44
N GLN A 42 7.73 -16.10 15.00
CA GLN A 42 7.60 -17.09 16.07
C GLN A 42 8.08 -18.49 15.63
N GLU A 43 7.83 -18.86 14.37
CA GLU A 43 8.30 -20.12 13.78
C GLU A 43 9.78 -20.10 13.36
N GLY A 44 10.52 -18.98 13.54
CA GLY A 44 11.93 -18.85 13.15
C GLY A 44 12.17 -18.83 11.63
N LYS A 45 11.13 -18.63 10.82
CA LYS A 45 11.19 -18.70 9.35
C LYS A 45 11.56 -17.36 8.73
N HIS A 46 12.80 -16.94 8.91
CA HIS A 46 13.31 -15.63 8.46
C HIS A 46 13.14 -15.36 6.95
N GLY A 47 13.26 -16.38 6.09
CA GLY A 47 13.01 -16.24 4.64
C GLY A 47 11.57 -15.85 4.31
N LYS A 48 10.61 -16.46 5.03
CA LYS A 48 9.18 -16.15 4.91
C LYS A 48 8.85 -14.76 5.43
N VAL A 49 9.50 -14.33 6.52
CA VAL A 49 9.38 -12.96 7.04
C VAL A 49 9.82 -11.92 6.01
N LYS A 50 11.00 -12.10 5.40
CA LYS A 50 11.50 -11.18 4.36
C LYS A 50 10.56 -11.10 3.16
N ALA A 51 10.04 -12.22 2.67
CA ALA A 51 9.08 -12.24 1.57
C ALA A 51 7.77 -11.51 1.92
N LEU A 52 7.24 -11.71 3.15
CA LEU A 52 6.02 -11.04 3.60
C LEU A 52 6.21 -9.54 3.83
N GLN A 53 7.37 -9.12 4.33
CA GLN A 53 7.73 -7.70 4.45
C GLN A 53 7.86 -7.03 3.07
N TRP A 54 8.48 -7.71 2.11
CA TRP A 54 8.59 -7.21 0.74
C TRP A 54 7.21 -7.06 0.10
N MET A 55 6.33 -8.06 0.25
CA MET A 55 4.94 -8.00 -0.20
C MET A 55 4.15 -6.86 0.45
N LEU A 56 4.37 -6.62 1.75
CA LEU A 56 3.72 -5.53 2.47
C LEU A 56 4.18 -4.16 1.93
N THR A 57 5.48 -3.95 1.74
CA THR A 57 6.03 -2.66 1.28
C THR A 57 5.72 -2.36 -0.19
N HIS A 58 5.63 -3.39 -1.04
CA HIS A 58 5.31 -3.23 -2.46
C HIS A 58 3.81 -3.13 -2.75
N SER A 59 2.95 -3.44 -1.78
CA SER A 59 1.50 -3.34 -1.94
C SER A 59 1.04 -1.88 -2.09
N PHE A 60 0.24 -1.61 -3.13
CA PHE A 60 -0.43 -0.34 -3.35
C PHE A 60 -1.28 0.08 -2.13
N TYR A 61 -1.98 -0.88 -1.51
CA TYR A 61 -2.83 -0.64 -0.35
C TYR A 61 -2.04 -0.24 0.90
N ALA A 62 -0.85 -0.82 1.10
CA ALA A 62 0.00 -0.44 2.22
C ALA A 62 0.53 0.98 2.07
N LYS A 63 0.98 1.35 0.86
CA LYS A 63 1.41 2.72 0.54
C LYS A 63 0.27 3.72 0.70
N ALA A 64 -0.90 3.42 0.14
CA ALA A 64 -2.09 4.27 0.28
C ALA A 64 -2.50 4.43 1.75
N LEU A 65 -2.45 3.35 2.54
CA LEU A 65 -2.79 3.40 3.96
C LEU A 65 -1.78 4.23 4.77
N ALA A 66 -0.49 4.16 4.44
CA ALA A 66 0.53 5.00 5.05
C ALA A 66 0.28 6.49 4.77
N VAL A 67 0.01 6.84 3.51
CA VAL A 67 -0.34 8.22 3.13
C VAL A 67 -1.62 8.65 3.84
N LYS A 68 -2.66 7.81 3.88
CA LYS A 68 -3.91 8.12 4.58
C LYS A 68 -3.71 8.40 6.05
N ARG A 69 -2.85 7.62 6.72
CA ARG A 69 -2.50 7.86 8.12
C ARG A 69 -1.79 9.20 8.31
N VAL A 70 -0.84 9.53 7.45
CA VAL A 70 -0.14 10.83 7.50
C VAL A 70 -1.10 11.99 7.26
N THR A 71 -2.00 11.88 6.27
CA THR A 71 -2.97 12.93 5.96
C THR A 71 -4.08 13.05 7.01
N SER A 72 -4.41 11.94 7.69
CA SER A 72 -5.40 11.94 8.79
C SER A 72 -4.79 12.36 10.11
N ASN A 73 -3.46 12.36 10.25
CA ASN A 73 -2.76 12.86 11.41
C ASN A 73 -2.61 14.39 11.28
N GLN A 74 -3.73 15.08 11.18
CA GLN A 74 -3.75 16.54 11.33
C GLN A 74 -3.40 16.84 12.79
N GLY A 75 -2.10 17.10 13.01
CA GLY A 75 -1.50 17.70 14.19
C GLY A 75 -2.20 17.43 15.51
N LYS A 76 -1.66 16.49 16.31
CA LYS A 76 -1.59 16.78 17.74
C LYS A 76 -0.74 18.04 17.86
N ASN A 77 -1.40 19.20 18.00
CA ASN A 77 -0.77 20.44 18.39
C ASN A 77 -0.11 20.18 19.75
N TYR A 78 1.19 19.88 19.74
CA TYR A 78 1.98 20.05 20.94
C TYR A 78 2.18 21.56 21.06
N LEU A 79 1.32 22.20 21.85
CA LEU A 79 1.60 23.53 22.39
C LEU A 79 2.59 23.30 23.55
N PRO A 80 3.87 23.70 23.43
CA PRO A 80 4.75 23.80 24.57
C PRO A 80 4.57 25.19 25.20
N GLY A 81 4.08 25.22 26.43
CA GLY A 81 4.17 26.38 27.32
C GLY A 81 2.92 27.22 27.43
N GLU A 82 2.10 26.90 28.43
CA GLU A 82 1.73 27.84 29.51
C GLU A 82 1.81 27.11 30.85
#